data_AF-A0A235H3Z3-F1
#
_entry.id   AF-A0A235H3Z3-F1
#
_cell.length_a   1.000
_cell.length_b   1.000
_cell.length_c   1.000
_cell.angle_alpha   90.00
_cell.angle_beta   90.00
_cell.angle_gamma   90.00
#
_symmetry.space_group_name_H-M   'P 1'
#
loop_
_entity.id
_entity.type
_entity.pdbx_description
1 polymer ?
#
loop_
_entity_poly.entity_id
_entity_poly.type
_entity_poly.pdbx_seq_one_letter_code
_entity_poly.pdbx_strand_id
1 'polypeptide(L)' 'MAVRVAINGFGRIGRLVLRAIYESGRNDVEVVAINDL' A
#
# COMPACT_ATOMS: atom_id res chain seq x y z
N MET A 1 -3.59 -13.20 9.68
CA MET A 1 -2.17 -12.97 9.35
C MET A 1 -2.15 -12.08 8.14
N ALA A 2 -1.57 -10.88 8.22
CA ALA A 2 -1.64 -9.91 7.12
C ALA A 2 -0.61 -10.23 6.03
N VAL A 3 -0.99 -10.03 4.76
CA VAL A 3 -0.08 -10.10 3.63
C VAL A 3 0.79 -8.85 3.62
N ARG A 4 2.10 -9.04 3.74
CA ARG A 4 3.08 -7.95 3.76
C ARG A 4 3.45 -7.57 2.33
N VAL A 5 3.18 -6.34 1.94
CA VAL A 5 3.40 -5.83 0.58
C VAL A 5 4.27 -4.58 0.59
N ALA A 6 5.07 -4.40 -0.46
CA ALA A 6 5.80 -3.16 -0.72
C ALA A 6 5.24 -2.48 -1.96
N ILE A 7 5.27 -1.15 -1.99
CA ILE A 7 4.88 -0.35 -3.17
C ILE A 7 6.16 0.15 -3.84
N ASN A 8 6.43 -0.28 -5.07
CA ASN A 8 7.53 0.26 -5.89
C ASN A 8 6.95 1.14 -7.01
N GLY A 9 7.21 2.44 -6.94
CA GLY A 9 6.56 3.48 -7.74
C GLY A 9 5.40 4.13 -6.98
N PHE A 10 5.70 5.20 -6.25
CA PHE A 10 4.74 5.99 -5.45
C PHE A 10 4.17 7.21 -6.18
N GLY A 11 3.99 7.07 -7.49
CA GLY A 11 3.26 7.99 -8.34
C GLY A 11 1.74 8.01 -8.08
N ARG A 12 0.96 8.44 -9.07
CA ARG A 12 -0.51 8.54 -8.95
C ARG A 12 -1.17 7.24 -8.46
N ILE A 13 -0.77 6.09 -9.03
CA ILE A 13 -1.37 4.80 -8.69
C ILE A 13 -0.92 4.30 -7.32
N GLY A 14 0.38 4.35 -7.00
CA GLY A 14 0.89 3.92 -5.68
C GLY A 14 0.20 4.64 -4.52
N ARG A 15 -0.02 5.95 -4.65
CA ARG A 15 -0.77 6.75 -3.65
C ARG A 15 -2.23 6.34 -3.52
N LEU A 16 -2.92 6.11 -4.65
CA LEU A 16 -4.33 5.68 -4.62
C LEU A 16 -4.49 4.26 -4.08
N VAL A 17 -3.54 3.37 -4.33
CA VAL A 17 -3.54 2.01 -3.76
C VAL A 17 -3.36 2.06 -2.25
N LEU A 18 -2.37 2.82 -1.74
CA LEU A 18 -2.19 2.98 -0.30
C LEU A 18 -3.45 3.57 0.36
N ARG A 19 -4.03 4.60 -0.26
CA ARG A 19 -5.27 5.22 0.20
C ARG A 19 -6.43 4.22 0.24
N ALA A 20 -6.64 3.45 -0.82
CA ALA A 20 -7.71 2.46 -0.89
C ALA A 20 -7.53 1.35 0.16
N ILE A 21 -6.30 0.88 0.40
CA ILE A 21 -6.01 -0.11 1.45
C ILE A 21 -6.39 0.46 2.84
N TYR A 22 -6.00 1.70 3.13
CA TYR A 22 -6.30 2.35 4.40
C TYR A 22 -7.81 2.63 4.58
N GLU A 23 -8.45 3.25 3.58
CA GLU A 23 -9.87 3.66 3.64
C GLU A 23 -10.82 2.46 3.64
N SER A 24 -10.42 1.32 3.07
CA SER A 24 -11.22 0.09 3.10
C SER A 24 -11.21 -0.64 4.45
N GLY A 25 -10.42 -0.17 5.44
CA GLY A 25 -10.34 -0.79 6.75
C GLY A 25 -9.76 -2.21 6.72
N ARG A 26 -9.00 -2.54 5.68
CA ARG A 26 -8.42 -3.87 5.49
C ARG A 26 -7.35 -4.14 6.55
N ASN A 27 -7.50 -5.25 7.26
CA ASN A 27 -6.55 -5.77 8.24
C ASN A 27 -5.79 -7.00 7.72
N ASP A 28 -6.04 -7.38 6.47
CA ASP A 28 -5.42 -8.52 5.79
C ASP A 28 -4.24 -8.11 4.90
N VAL A 29 -3.94 -6.81 4.79
CA VAL A 29 -2.82 -6.26 4.01
C VAL A 29 -2.03 -5.27 4.87
N GLU A 30 -0.72 -5.45 4.92
CA GLU A 30 0.23 -4.56 5.61
C GLU A 30 1.21 -4.00 4.60
N VAL A 31 1.19 -2.68 4.36
CA VAL A 31 2.17 -2.02 3.50
C VAL A 31 3.44 -1.76 4.33
N VAL A 32 4.51 -2.51 4.05
CA VAL A 32 5.73 -2.52 4.88
C VAL A 32 6.85 -1.62 4.36
N ALA A 33 6.79 -1.24 3.09
CA ALA A 33 7.79 -0.37 2.46
C ALA A 33 7.21 0.35 1.25
N ILE A 34 7.78 1.51 0.94
CA ILE A 34 7.52 2.27 -0.27
C ILE A 34 8.87 2.66 -0.86
N ASN A 35 9.04 2.44 -2.16
CA ASN A 35 10.19 2.86 -2.94
C ASN A 35 9.72 3.76 -4.09
N ASP A 36 10.39 4.90 -4.29
CA ASP A 36 10.14 5.84 -5.40
C ASP A 36 11.48 6.47 -5.85
N LEU A 37 11.46 7.25 -6.93
CA LEU A 37 12.62 7.93 -7.51
C LEU A 37 12.88 9.31 -6.88
#